data_AF-A0A1W9I3X3-F1
#
_entry.id   AF-A0A1W9I3X3-F1
#
_cell.length_a   1.000
_cell.length_b   1.000
_cell.length_c   1.000
_cell.angle_alpha   90.00
_cell.angle_beta   90.00
_cell.angle_gamma   90.00
#
_symmetry.space_group_name_H-M   'P 1'
#
loop_
_entity.id
_entity.type
_entity.pdbx_description
1 polymer ?
#
loop_
_entity_poly.entity_id
_entity_poly.type
_entity_poly.pdbx_seq_one_letter_code
_entity_poly.pdbx_strand_id
1 'polypeptide(L)'
;MRAFLFTFLFFFFSISAQGTDYRFFAAVGPLYIPNSFRFGINEWDIGMLGPNSFGVSKNYYLGGLPYMGFGLAISDSFGFYGAMGLIGNLFWKLRWRIELESVVAVTGTTKGNGLVGLELKF
;
A
#
# COMPACT_ATOMS: atom_id res chain seq x y z
N MET A 1 2.66 39.54 -2.62
CA MET A 1 3.04 38.97 -1.31
C MET A 1 3.08 37.46 -1.46
N ARG A 2 4.29 36.88 -1.41
CA ARG A 2 4.69 35.46 -1.26
C ARG A 2 4.03 34.41 -2.17
N ALA A 3 4.69 34.13 -3.29
CA ALA A 3 4.57 32.87 -4.02
C ALA A 3 5.30 31.78 -3.21
N PHE A 4 4.61 30.68 -2.89
CA PHE A 4 5.21 29.48 -2.32
C PHE A 4 5.73 28.61 -3.46
N LEU A 5 7.05 28.61 -3.64
CA LEU A 5 7.77 27.72 -4.54
C LEU A 5 7.93 26.36 -3.84
N PHE A 6 7.15 25.36 -4.25
CA PHE A 6 7.38 23.97 -3.84
C PHE A 6 8.43 23.36 -4.77
N THR A 7 9.66 23.30 -4.31
CA THR A 7 10.76 22.62 -5.00
C THR A 7 10.55 21.11 -4.85
N PHE A 8 10.10 20.44 -5.92
CA PHE A 8 10.15 18.99 -6.02
C PHE A 8 11.60 18.56 -6.24
N LEU A 9 12.21 18.02 -5.18
CA LEU A 9 13.55 17.44 -5.27
C LEU A 9 13.44 16.04 -5.90
N PHE A 10 13.70 15.96 -7.20
CA PHE A 10 13.89 14.70 -7.91
C PHE A 10 15.26 14.14 -7.57
N PHE A 11 15.31 13.08 -6.74
CA PHE A 11 16.49 12.24 -6.65
C PHE A 11 16.41 11.14 -7.72
N PHE A 12 17.29 11.22 -8.70
CA PHE A 12 17.63 10.15 -9.64
C PHE A 12 18.65 9.23 -8.98
N PHE A 13 18.36 7.92 -8.82
CA PHE A 13 19.40 6.88 -8.84
C PHE A 13 18.89 5.54 -9.40
N SER A 14 19.62 5.09 -10.43
CA SER A 14 19.70 3.79 -11.11
C SER A 14 18.45 2.94 -11.37
N ILE A 15 18.10 2.93 -12.65
CA ILE A 15 17.26 1.93 -13.33
C ILE A 15 18.01 0.59 -13.36
N SER A 16 17.47 -0.41 -12.66
CA SER A 16 17.62 -1.81 -13.05
C SER A 16 16.33 -2.20 -13.77
N ALA A 17 16.37 -2.24 -15.10
CA ALA A 17 15.27 -2.71 -15.91
C ALA A 17 15.26 -4.24 -15.91
N GLN A 18 14.56 -4.83 -14.94
CA GLN A 18 14.14 -6.23 -14.99
C GLN A 18 12.68 -6.30 -14.51
N GLY A 19 11.76 -6.43 -15.45
CA GLY A 19 10.32 -6.72 -15.24
C GLY A 19 9.57 -5.68 -14.39
N THR A 20 8.90 -4.71 -15.02
CA THR A 20 7.94 -3.89 -14.27
C THR A 20 6.74 -4.75 -13.88
N ASP A 21 6.61 -5.02 -12.59
CA ASP A 21 5.52 -5.83 -12.04
C ASP A 21 4.32 -4.93 -11.72
N TYR A 22 3.24 -5.07 -12.49
CA TYR A 22 1.99 -4.37 -12.19
C TYR A 22 1.11 -5.26 -11.32
N ARG A 23 0.36 -4.65 -10.40
CA ARG A 23 -0.63 -5.38 -9.61
C ARG A 23 -1.88 -4.57 -9.30
N PHE A 24 -2.99 -5.28 -9.13
CA PHE A 24 -4.21 -4.73 -8.57
C PHE A 24 -4.60 -5.54 -7.34
N PHE A 25 -4.87 -4.88 -6.22
CA PHE A 25 -5.27 -5.49 -4.96
C PHE A 25 -6.63 -4.95 -4.54
N ALA A 26 -7.55 -5.87 -4.22
CA ALA A 26 -8.86 -5.56 -3.65
C ALA A 26 -9.08 -6.44 -2.42
N ALA A 27 -9.42 -5.81 -1.28
CA ALA A 27 -9.58 -6.51 -0.02
C ALA A 27 -10.74 -5.98 0.82
N VAL A 28 -11.25 -6.90 1.64
CA VAL A 28 -12.25 -6.63 2.66
C VAL A 28 -11.62 -6.69 4.04
N GLY A 29 -12.11 -5.84 4.94
CA GLY A 29 -11.66 -5.78 6.32
C GLY A 29 -12.54 -6.60 7.27
N PRO A 30 -12.52 -6.26 8.57
CA PRO A 30 -13.43 -6.86 9.55
C PRO A 30 -14.88 -6.75 9.07
N LEU A 31 -15.66 -7.82 9.27
CA LEU A 31 -17.08 -7.92 8.85
C LEU A 31 -17.31 -7.94 7.33
N TYR A 32 -16.31 -8.28 6.53
CA TYR A 32 -16.41 -8.39 5.07
C TYR A 32 -16.75 -7.06 4.36
N ILE A 33 -16.48 -5.93 5.01
CA ILE A 33 -16.70 -4.60 4.43
C ILE A 33 -15.52 -4.25 3.50
N PRO A 34 -15.76 -3.76 2.27
CA PRO A 34 -14.70 -3.26 1.40
C PRO A 34 -13.84 -2.22 2.10
N ASN A 35 -12.52 -2.45 2.12
CA ASN A 35 -11.63 -1.69 2.98
C ASN A 35 -10.40 -1.18 2.22
N SER A 36 -9.98 -1.88 1.17
CA SER A 36 -8.77 -1.52 0.43
C SER A 36 -8.89 -1.83 -1.06
N PHE A 37 -8.48 -0.85 -1.89
CA PHE A 37 -8.36 -0.96 -3.34
C PHE A 37 -7.08 -0.25 -3.76
N ARG A 38 -6.11 -1.01 -4.29
CA ARG A 38 -4.78 -0.49 -4.60
C ARG A 38 -4.32 -0.93 -5.97
N PHE A 39 -3.64 -0.02 -6.65
CA PHE A 39 -2.86 -0.33 -7.83
C PHE A 39 -1.38 -0.26 -7.48
N GLY A 40 -0.60 -1.24 -7.90
CA GLY A 40 0.82 -1.31 -7.59
C GLY A 40 1.70 -1.44 -8.81
N ILE A 41 2.87 -0.82 -8.74
CA ILE A 41 3.95 -0.91 -9.72
C ILE A 41 5.24 -1.20 -8.95
N ASN A 42 5.90 -2.32 -9.27
CA ASN A 42 7.13 -2.78 -8.62
C ASN A 42 6.97 -2.92 -7.10
N GLU A 43 7.56 -2.04 -6.31
CA GLU A 43 7.46 -2.05 -4.85
C GLU A 43 6.42 -1.07 -4.34
N TRP A 44 5.75 -0.31 -5.20
CA TRP A 44 4.85 0.77 -4.77
C TRP A 44 3.39 0.38 -4.95
N ASP A 45 2.55 0.70 -3.97
CA ASP A 45 1.08 0.68 -4.05
C ASP A 45 0.55 2.11 -3.91
N ILE A 46 -0.45 2.46 -4.70
CA ILE A 46 -1.24 3.69 -4.58
C ILE A 46 -2.72 3.32 -4.58
N GLY A 47 -3.51 3.99 -3.75
CA GLY A 47 -4.94 3.76 -3.70
C GLY A 47 -5.52 3.98 -2.32
N MET A 48 -6.65 3.33 -2.09
CA MET A 48 -7.30 3.28 -0.79
C MET A 48 -6.55 2.27 0.09
N LEU A 49 -5.85 2.77 1.11
CA LEU A 49 -5.05 2.03 2.09
C LEU A 49 -5.85 1.67 3.34
N GLY A 50 -7.16 1.87 3.35
CA GLY A 50 -8.05 1.69 4.50
C GLY A 50 -9.40 2.39 4.26
N PRO A 51 -10.41 2.27 5.15
CA PRO A 51 -11.80 2.61 4.84
C PRO A 51 -12.04 4.07 4.48
N ASN A 52 -11.13 4.96 4.87
CA ASN A 52 -11.16 6.37 4.51
C ASN A 52 -9.82 6.90 3.97
N SER A 53 -8.75 6.09 3.98
CA SER A 53 -7.39 6.56 3.72
C SER A 53 -6.99 6.33 2.28
N PHE A 54 -6.61 7.40 1.59
CA PHE A 54 -5.89 7.30 0.31
C PHE A 54 -4.41 7.54 0.55
N GLY A 55 -3.54 6.81 -0.12
CA GLY A 55 -2.11 6.97 0.11
C GLY A 55 -1.23 6.21 -0.86
N VAL A 56 0.06 6.33 -0.60
CA VAL A 56 1.12 5.62 -1.31
C VAL A 56 1.95 4.86 -0.30
N SER A 57 2.20 3.58 -0.56
CA SER A 57 3.03 2.73 0.28
C SER A 57 4.07 1.98 -0.53
N LYS A 58 5.27 1.84 0.04
CA LYS A 58 6.32 0.97 -0.47
C LYS A 58 6.30 -0.36 0.26
N ASN A 59 6.19 -1.44 -0.50
CA ASN A 59 6.22 -2.83 -0.07
C ASN A 59 7.63 -3.40 -0.20
N TYR A 60 8.08 -4.07 0.85
CA TYR A 60 9.36 -4.76 0.93
C TYR A 60 9.08 -6.25 1.08
N TYR A 61 9.44 -7.02 0.05
CA TYR A 61 9.28 -8.47 0.02
C TYR A 61 10.55 -9.15 0.52
N LEU A 62 10.48 -9.83 1.67
CA LEU A 62 11.65 -10.41 2.32
C LEU A 62 11.93 -11.84 1.82
N GLY A 63 12.18 -11.98 0.51
CA GLY A 63 12.52 -13.28 -0.10
C GLY A 63 11.37 -14.28 -0.21
N GLY A 64 10.13 -13.82 -0.03
CA GLY A 64 8.91 -14.63 0.01
C GLY A 64 7.91 -14.05 1.02
N LEU A 65 7.00 -14.89 1.51
CA LEU A 65 6.23 -14.63 2.72
C LEU A 65 7.19 -14.43 3.91
N PRO A 66 7.21 -13.31 4.65
CA PRO A 66 6.30 -12.15 4.69
C PRO A 66 6.76 -10.89 3.93
N TYR A 67 5.86 -9.93 3.75
CA TYR A 67 6.20 -8.57 3.29
C TYR A 67 5.80 -7.50 4.33
N MET A 68 6.45 -6.35 4.24
CA MET A 68 6.13 -5.15 5.02
C MET A 68 5.83 -3.99 4.08
N GLY A 69 4.82 -3.18 4.40
CA GLY A 69 4.45 -1.97 3.67
C GLY A 69 4.61 -0.74 4.55
N PHE A 70 5.22 0.32 4.03
CA PHE A 70 5.32 1.60 4.74
C PHE A 70 5.02 2.75 3.80
N GLY A 71 4.34 3.77 4.28
CA GLY A 71 3.97 4.87 3.41
C GLY A 71 3.29 6.03 4.10
N LEU A 72 2.71 6.86 3.26
CA LEU A 72 1.91 8.00 3.68
C LEU A 72 0.45 7.71 3.38
N ALA A 73 -0.39 7.90 4.39
CA ALA A 73 -1.83 7.87 4.28
C ALA A 73 -2.36 9.29 4.50
N ILE A 74 -3.23 9.75 3.62
CA ILE A 74 -3.72 11.12 3.65
C ILE A 74 -4.93 11.27 4.60
N SER A 75 -5.60 10.18 5.03
CA SER A 75 -6.77 10.29 5.91
C SER A 75 -6.57 9.72 7.32
N ASP A 76 -7.36 10.10 8.33
CA ASP A 76 -8.44 11.12 8.36
C ASP A 76 -7.93 12.50 8.85
N SER A 77 -6.62 12.69 8.98
CA SER A 77 -5.98 14.02 9.21
C SER A 77 -4.45 14.03 8.94
N PHE A 78 -4.01 13.34 7.89
CA PHE A 78 -2.60 13.10 7.50
C PHE A 78 -1.83 12.18 8.45
N GLY A 79 -1.31 11.06 7.94
CA GLY A 79 -0.78 9.99 8.77
C GLY A 79 0.22 9.07 8.07
N PHE A 80 0.83 8.20 8.86
CA PHE A 80 1.74 7.17 8.38
C PHE A 80 0.98 5.86 8.20
N TYR A 81 1.23 5.21 7.07
CA TYR A 81 0.75 3.87 6.78
C TYR A 81 1.82 2.86 7.13
N GLY A 82 1.43 1.81 7.85
CA GLY A 82 2.25 0.63 8.09
C GLY A 82 1.43 -0.63 7.84
N ALA A 83 2.03 -1.62 7.22
CA ALA A 83 1.41 -2.90 6.95
C ALA A 83 2.40 -4.04 7.08
N MET A 84 1.87 -5.21 7.43
CA MET A 84 2.59 -6.47 7.39
C MET A 84 1.64 -7.55 6.91
N GLY A 85 2.13 -8.47 6.09
CA GLY A 85 1.24 -9.47 5.56
C GLY A 85 1.91 -10.63 4.87
N LEU A 86 1.02 -11.49 4.37
CA LEU A 86 1.34 -12.70 3.65
C LEU A 86 0.64 -12.66 2.28
N ILE A 87 1.37 -12.96 1.22
CA ILE A 87 0.89 -13.16 -0.15
C ILE A 87 1.25 -14.58 -0.63
N GLY A 88 0.26 -15.33 -1.09
CA GLY A 88 0.49 -16.63 -1.71
C GLY A 88 -0.14 -16.70 -3.11
N ASN A 89 0.43 -17.55 -3.96
CA ASN A 89 -0.11 -17.77 -5.31
C ASN A 89 -1.31 -18.72 -5.24
N LEU A 90 -2.38 -18.40 -5.96
CA LEU A 90 -3.49 -19.33 -6.20
C LEU A 90 -3.27 -20.06 -7.53
N PHE A 91 -3.37 -19.34 -8.63
CA PHE A 91 -3.14 -19.85 -9.98
C PHE A 91 -2.71 -18.73 -10.92
N TRP A 92 -1.72 -19.02 -11.76
CA TRP A 92 -1.19 -18.09 -12.77
C TRP A 92 -0.79 -16.73 -12.19
N LYS A 93 -1.58 -15.70 -12.50
CA LYS A 93 -1.39 -14.29 -12.12
C LYS A 93 -2.22 -13.89 -10.90
N LEU A 94 -3.10 -14.77 -10.39
CA LEU A 94 -3.95 -14.53 -9.24
C LEU A 94 -3.27 -15.00 -7.94
N ARG A 95 -3.26 -14.12 -6.95
CA ARG A 95 -2.69 -14.34 -5.61
C ARG A 95 -3.73 -14.02 -4.54
N TRP A 96 -3.62 -14.67 -3.40
CA TRP A 96 -4.30 -14.25 -2.18
C TRP A 96 -3.35 -13.38 -1.36
N ARG A 97 -3.89 -12.41 -0.64
CA ARG A 97 -3.14 -11.53 0.27
C ARG A 97 -3.92 -11.35 1.56
N ILE A 98 -3.25 -11.60 2.67
CA ILE A 98 -3.71 -11.28 4.02
C ILE A 98 -2.79 -10.19 4.56
N GLU A 99 -3.35 -9.11 5.08
CA GLU A 99 -2.59 -7.96 5.53
C GLU A 99 -3.14 -7.44 6.86
N LEU A 100 -2.26 -7.19 7.81
CA LEU A 100 -2.55 -6.33 8.94
C LEU A 100 -2.00 -4.96 8.59
N GLU A 101 -2.87 -3.96 8.58
CA GLU A 101 -2.50 -2.59 8.29
C GLU A 101 -2.89 -1.66 9.43
N SER A 102 -2.17 -0.56 9.52
CA SER A 102 -2.39 0.50 10.48
C SER A 102 -2.16 1.85 9.82
N VAL A 103 -3.05 2.78 10.12
CA VAL A 103 -2.91 4.20 9.80
C VAL A 103 -2.82 4.97 11.12
N VAL A 104 -1.69 5.64 11.31
CA VAL A 104 -1.45 6.52 12.47
C VAL A 104 -1.54 7.95 11.98
N ALA A 105 -2.62 8.65 12.35
CA ALA A 105 -2.80 10.07 12.02
C ALA A 105 -1.98 10.97 12.96
N VAL A 106 -1.48 12.07 12.42
CA VAL A 106 -0.74 13.12 13.17
C VAL A 106 -1.62 13.75 14.26
N THR A 107 -2.95 13.70 14.11
CA THR A 107 -3.92 14.14 15.12
C THR A 107 -4.08 13.18 16.30
N GLY A 108 -3.30 12.09 16.36
CA GLY A 108 -3.29 11.14 17.47
C GLY A 108 -4.31 10.01 17.36
N THR A 109 -5.05 9.92 16.24
CA THR A 109 -5.96 8.80 15.98
C THR A 109 -5.21 7.66 15.29
N THR A 110 -5.30 6.45 15.84
CA THR A 110 -4.76 5.23 15.23
C THR A 110 -5.91 4.31 14.84
N LYS A 111 -5.88 3.82 13.60
CA LYS A 111 -6.82 2.80 13.10
C LYS A 111 -6.03 1.61 12.60
N GLY A 112 -6.42 0.40 13.01
CA GLY A 112 -5.84 -0.84 12.53
C GLY A 112 -6.90 -1.73 11.93
N ASN A 113 -6.60 -2.38 10.81
CA ASN A 113 -7.49 -3.33 10.14
C ASN A 113 -6.74 -4.62 9.80
N GLY A 114 -7.46 -5.74 9.87
CA GLY A 114 -7.07 -6.97 9.21
C GLY A 114 -7.81 -7.09 7.89
N LEU A 115 -7.08 -7.33 6.82
CA LEU A 115 -7.57 -7.43 5.46
C LEU A 115 -7.34 -8.82 4.90
N VAL A 116 -8.32 -9.31 4.14
CA VAL A 116 -8.17 -10.47 3.26
C VAL A 116 -8.63 -10.06 1.87
N GLY A 117 -7.82 -10.35 0.87
CA GLY A 117 -8.11 -9.95 -0.50
C GLY A 117 -7.39 -10.75 -1.57
N LEU A 118 -7.67 -10.35 -2.80
CA LEU A 118 -7.11 -10.95 -4.00
C LEU A 118 -6.24 -9.93 -4.73
N GLU A 119 -5.15 -10.44 -5.31
CA GLU A 119 -4.20 -9.65 -6.05
C GLU A 119 -3.96 -10.25 -7.44
N LEU A 120 -4.07 -9.42 -8.48
CA LEU A 120 -3.78 -9.77 -9.86
C LEU A 120 -2.44 -9.17 -10.25
N LYS A 121 -1.47 -9.99 -10.66
CA LYS A 121 -0.14 -9.59 -11.12
C LYS A 121 -0.08 -9.63 -12.65
N PHE A 122 0.29 -8.54 -13.32
CA PHE A 122 0.36 -8.47 -14.79
C PHE A 122 1.80 -8.50 -15.31
#